data_AF-A0A1S1NXY3-F1
#
_entry.id   AF-A0A1S1NXY3-F1
#
_cell.length_a   1.000
_cell.length_b   1.000
_cell.length_c   1.000
_cell.angle_alpha   90.00
_cell.angle_beta   90.00
_cell.angle_gamma   90.00
#
_symmetry.space_group_name_H-M   'P 1'
#
loop_
_entity.id
_entity.type
_entity.pdbx_description
1 polymer ?
#
loop_
_entity_poly.entity_id
_entity_poly.type
_entity_poly.pdbx_seq_one_letter_code
_entity_poly.pdbx_strand_id
1 'polypeptide(L)'
;MNLISWLFVSLLIGVILSFLTPSRYNAGALGSMGISAVGGVAFGFISTLFGLAAELHFDFHSLIAAMIGAVVGWAALLAYIIIAQPQLHD
;
A
#
# COMPACT_ATOMS: atom_id res chain seq x y z
N MET A 1 -4.26 9.01 14.03
CA MET A 1 -5.01 7.77 13.69
C MET A 1 -4.28 6.56 14.27
N ASN A 2 -5.01 5.52 14.68
CA ASN A 2 -4.38 4.30 15.24
C ASN A 2 -3.91 3.34 14.13
N LEU A 3 -2.86 2.56 14.43
CA LEU A 3 -2.26 1.54 13.56
C LEU A 3 -3.30 0.66 12.83
N ILE A 4 -4.37 0.29 13.53
CA ILE A 4 -5.46 -0.54 13.02
C ILE A 4 -6.15 0.13 11.84
N SER A 5 -6.40 1.45 11.90
CA SER A 5 -7.05 2.18 10.82
C SER A 5 -6.20 2.22 9.55
N TRP A 6 -4.88 2.42 9.70
CA TRP A 6 -3.96 2.35 8.56
C TRP A 6 -3.98 0.97 7.92
N LEU A 7 -3.88 -0.07 8.75
CA LEU A 7 -3.90 -1.45 8.28
C LEU A 7 -5.16 -1.76 7.46
N PHE A 8 -6.36 -1.46 7.97
CA PHE A 8 -7.61 -1.74 7.27
C PHE A 8 -7.75 -0.97 5.95
N VAL A 9 -7.38 0.31 5.93
CA VAL A 9 -7.44 1.15 4.73
C VAL A 9 -6.47 0.63 3.66
N SER A 10 -5.25 0.31 4.08
CA SER A 10 -4.21 -0.19 3.18
C SER A 10 -4.53 -1.58 2.63
N LEU A 11 -5.14 -2.46 3.43
CA LEU A 11 -5.65 -3.75 2.97
C LEU A 11 -6.75 -3.59 1.92
N LEU A 12 -7.70 -2.68 2.15
CA LEU A 12 -8.77 -2.39 1.21
C LEU A 12 -8.22 -1.92 -0.14
N ILE A 13 -7.22 -1.03 -0.11
CA ILE A 13 -6.52 -0.58 -1.32
C ILE A 13 -5.83 -1.75 -2.02
N GLY A 14 -5.12 -2.60 -1.28
CA GLY A 14 -4.45 -3.76 -1.86
C GLY A 14 -5.42 -4.71 -2.58
N VAL A 15 -6.64 -4.90 -2.06
CA VAL A 15 -7.70 -5.67 -2.74
C VAL A 15 -8.13 -5.00 -4.03
N ILE A 16 -8.47 -3.71 -3.97
CA ILE A 16 -8.94 -2.95 -5.14
C ILE A 16 -7.88 -2.98 -6.25
N LEU A 17 -6.61 -2.77 -5.90
CA LEU A 17 -5.50 -2.76 -6.84
C LEU A 17 -5.20 -4.16 -7.40
N SER A 18 -5.43 -5.22 -6.61
CA SER A 18 -5.30 -6.59 -7.13
C SER A 18 -6.29 -6.89 -8.24
N PHE A 19 -7.53 -6.39 -8.13
CA PHE A 19 -8.52 -6.51 -9.21
C PHE A 19 -8.16 -5.69 -10.45
N LEU A 20 -7.43 -4.58 -10.28
CA LEU A 20 -6.98 -3.74 -11.39
C LEU A 20 -5.71 -4.27 -12.07
N THR A 21 -4.98 -5.17 -11.41
CA THR A 21 -3.72 -5.71 -11.90
C THR A 21 -3.97 -6.77 -12.98
N PRO A 22 -3.40 -6.65 -14.20
CA PRO A 22 -3.52 -7.67 -15.23
C PRO A 22 -2.99 -9.03 -14.74
N SER A 23 -3.65 -10.13 -15.10
CA SER A 23 -3.33 -11.49 -14.64
C SER A 23 -1.85 -11.88 -14.83
N ARG A 24 -1.17 -11.33 -15.84
CA ARG A 24 0.25 -11.55 -16.13
C ARG A 24 1.20 -11.01 -15.05
N TYR A 25 0.80 -9.98 -14.30
CA TYR A 25 1.63 -9.36 -13.25
C TYR A 25 1.00 -9.50 -11.86
N ASN A 26 -0.01 -10.36 -11.73
CA ASN A 26 -0.77 -10.46 -10.50
C ASN A 26 -0.05 -11.40 -9.52
N ALA A 27 0.49 -10.85 -8.43
CA ALA A 27 0.99 -11.62 -7.29
C ALA A 27 -0.12 -12.24 -6.42
N GLY A 28 -1.38 -12.13 -6.85
CA GLY A 28 -2.56 -12.50 -6.10
C GLY A 28 -3.06 -11.41 -5.16
N ALA A 29 -4.32 -11.55 -4.72
CA ALA A 29 -4.96 -10.63 -3.78
C ALA A 29 -4.20 -10.55 -2.45
N LEU A 30 -3.73 -11.68 -1.94
CA LEU A 30 -2.97 -11.74 -0.69
C LEU A 30 -1.61 -11.03 -0.79
N GLY A 31 -0.89 -11.17 -1.91
CA GLY A 31 0.37 -10.47 -2.14
C GLY A 31 0.20 -8.95 -2.22
N SER A 32 -0.84 -8.52 -2.94
CA SER A 32 -1.19 -7.10 -3.08
C SER A 32 -1.63 -6.49 -1.75
N MET A 33 -2.48 -7.20 -0.99
CA MET A 33 -2.89 -6.82 0.36
C MET A 33 -1.69 -6.68 1.31
N GLY A 34 -0.78 -7.66 1.31
CA GLY A 34 0.38 -7.67 2.19
C GLY A 34 1.30 -6.48 1.93
N ILE A 35 1.68 -6.25 0.67
CA ILE A 35 2.59 -5.15 0.34
C ILE A 35 1.95 -3.78 0.56
N SER A 36 0.66 -3.63 0.25
CA SER A 36 -0.06 -2.39 0.50
C SER A 36 -0.19 -2.12 2.00
N ALA A 37 -0.47 -3.14 2.82
CA ALA A 37 -0.51 -3.01 4.27
C ALA A 37 0.84 -2.53 4.84
N VAL A 38 1.95 -3.14 4.41
CA VAL A 38 3.29 -2.73 4.83
C VAL A 38 3.59 -1.30 4.39
N GLY A 39 3.33 -0.96 3.13
CA GLY A 39 3.57 0.37 2.60
C GLY A 39 2.74 1.45 3.30
N GLY A 40 1.45 1.20 3.52
CA GLY A 40 0.57 2.18 4.14
C GLY A 40 0.79 2.35 5.64
N VAL A 41 1.12 1.28 6.37
CA VAL A 41 1.52 1.39 7.78
C VAL A 41 2.84 2.16 7.91
N ALA A 42 3.85 1.83 7.08
CA ALA A 42 5.13 2.52 7.12
C ALA A 42 4.98 4.02 6.80
N PHE A 43 4.22 4.37 5.76
CA PHE A 43 4.02 5.77 5.38
C PHE A 43 3.11 6.54 6.36
N GLY A 44 2.09 5.88 6.91
CA GLY A 44 1.27 6.41 7.98
C GLY A 44 2.10 6.75 9.23
N PHE A 45 3.00 5.85 9.63
CA PHE A 45 3.94 6.09 10.72
C PHE A 45 4.94 7.21 10.40
N ILE A 46 5.49 7.25 9.19
CA ILE A 46 6.40 8.34 8.78
C ILE A 46 5.68 9.69 8.87
N SER A 47 4.40 9.77 8.49
CA SER A 47 3.63 11.02 8.58
C SER A 47 3.47 11.56 10.00
N THR A 48 3.43 10.69 11.01
CA THR A 48 3.37 11.12 12.42
C THR A 48 4.72 11.65 12.88
N LEU A 49 5.83 11.05 12.44
CA LEU A 49 7.19 11.51 12.78
C LEU A 49 7.48 12.94 12.30
N PHE A 50 6.96 13.31 11.13
CA PHE A 50 7.13 14.66 10.59
C PHE A 50 6.15 15.70 11.18
N GLY A 51 5.28 15.30 12.11
CA GLY A 51 4.27 16.19 12.69
C GLY A 51 3.16 16.59 11.71
N LEU A 52 3.06 15.91 10.56
CA LEU A 52 1.99 16.12 9.58
C LEU A 52 0.67 15.44 9.99
N ALA A 53 0.69 14.57 11.01
CA ALA A 53 -0.46 13.83 11.49
C ALA A 53 -0.56 13.82 13.02
N ALA A 54 -1.74 14.15 13.56
CA ALA A 54 -2.02 14.09 14.99
C ALA A 54 -2.16 12.62 15.47
N GLU A 55 -1.40 12.27 16.51
CA GLU A 55 -1.34 10.90 17.04
C GLU A 55 -2.64 10.45 17.72
N LEU A 56 -3.38 11.37 18.34
CA LEU A 56 -4.49 11.04 19.23
C LEU A 56 -5.90 11.20 18.62
N HIS A 57 -6.02 11.79 17.42
CA HIS A 57 -7.31 12.01 16.76
C HIS A 57 -7.37 11.33 15.39
N PHE A 58 -8.60 11.14 14.89
CA PHE A 58 -8.82 10.75 13.50
C PHE A 58 -8.41 11.92 12.61
N ASP A 59 -7.28 11.75 11.92
CA ASP A 59 -6.66 12.80 11.11
C ASP A 59 -6.68 12.37 9.64
N PHE A 60 -7.33 13.18 8.81
CA PHE A 60 -7.40 12.96 7.36
C PHE A 60 -6.02 12.96 6.70
N HIS A 61 -5.04 13.70 7.22
CA HIS A 61 -3.69 13.69 6.67
C HIS A 61 -3.02 12.33 6.85
N SER A 62 -3.21 11.72 8.01
CA SER A 62 -2.70 10.38 8.32
C SER A 62 -3.36 9.30 7.46
N LEU A 63 -4.65 9.47 7.16
CA LEU A 63 -5.40 8.59 6.25
C LEU A 63 -4.81 8.68 4.84
N ILE A 64 -4.65 9.89 4.31
CA ILE A 64 -4.10 10.14 2.99
C ILE A 64 -2.67 9.59 2.89
N ALA A 65 -1.85 9.80 3.92
CA ALA A 65 -0.50 9.24 3.98
C ALA A 65 -0.50 7.71 3.91
N ALA A 66 -1.38 7.03 4.66
CA ALA A 66 -1.51 5.58 4.60
C ALA A 66 -2.02 5.09 3.22
N MET A 67 -2.91 5.84 2.56
CA MET A 67 -3.36 5.53 1.21
C MET A 67 -2.22 5.65 0.19
N ILE A 68 -1.44 6.73 0.26
CA ILE A 68 -0.26 6.94 -0.59
C ILE A 68 0.73 5.80 -0.37
N GLY A 69 1.06 5.48 0.88
CA GLY A 69 1.95 4.37 1.20
C GLY A 69 1.48 3.02 0.65
N ALA A 70 0.17 2.75 0.71
CA ALA A 70 -0.41 1.51 0.20
C ALA A 70 -0.29 1.40 -1.32
N VAL A 71 -0.53 2.50 -2.04
CA VAL A 71 -0.37 2.58 -3.51
C VAL A 71 1.09 2.46 -3.89
N VAL A 72 2.00 3.13 -3.17
CA VAL A 72 3.45 3.04 -3.39
C VAL A 72 3.95 1.62 -3.17
N GLY A 73 3.50 0.94 -2.10
CA GLY A 73 3.83 -0.46 -1.86
C GLY A 73 3.39 -1.38 -3.00
N TRP A 74 2.17 -1.21 -3.49
CA TRP A 74 1.68 -1.97 -4.65
C TRP A 74 2.47 -1.66 -5.93
N ALA A 75 2.76 -0.38 -6.20
CA ALA A 75 3.54 0.02 -7.36
C ALA A 75 4.97 -0.54 -7.31
N ALA A 76 5.59 -0.59 -6.13
CA ALA A 76 6.89 -1.21 -5.91
C ALA A 76 6.85 -2.73 -6.20
N LEU A 77 5.78 -3.42 -5.79
CA LEU A 77 5.57 -4.83 -6.13
C LEU A 77 5.45 -5.04 -7.64
N LEU A 78 4.64 -4.22 -8.33
CA LEU A 78 4.53 -4.30 -9.78
C LEU A 78 5.86 -4.04 -10.47
N ALA A 79 6.58 -3.00 -10.08
CA ALA A 79 7.90 -2.69 -10.62
C ALA A 79 8.87 -3.86 -10.40
N TYR A 80 8.86 -4.47 -9.21
CA TYR A 80 9.65 -5.65 -8.91
C TYR A 80 9.31 -6.82 -9.84
N ILE A 81 8.03 -7.12 -10.05
CA ILE A 81 7.60 -8.22 -10.94
C ILE A 81 8.04 -7.96 -12.38
N ILE A 82 7.87 -6.73 -12.88
CA ILE A 82 8.26 -6.34 -14.24
C ILE A 82 9.77 -6.50 -14.44
N ILE A 83 10.59 -6.09 -13.47
CA ILE A 83 12.05 -6.16 -13.56
C ILE A 83 12.55 -7.59 -13.36
N ALA A 84 11.99 -8.33 -12.41
CA ALA A 84 12.46 -9.65 -12.03
C ALA A 84 11.98 -10.77 -12.97
N GLN A 85 10.89 -10.56 -13.72
CA GLN A 85 10.34 -11.56 -14.64
C GLN A 85 10.31 -11.06 -16.09
N PRO A 86 11.47 -10.94 -16.75
CA PRO A 86 11.55 -10.54 -18.16
C PRO A 86 10.88 -11.56 -19.11
N GLN A 87 10.65 -12.80 -18.67
CA GLN A 87 10.05 -13.87 -19.48
C GLN A 87 8.54 -13.68 -19.78
N LEU A 88 7.91 -12.65 -19.18
CA LEU A 88 6.53 -12.24 -19.49
C LEU A 88 6.44 -11.24 -20.66
N HIS A 89 7.59 -10.86 -21.25
CA HIS A 89 7.69 -9.92 -22.36
C HIS A 89 7.81 -10.55 -23.75
N ASP A 90 7.86 -11.89 -23.84
CA ASP A 90 7.88 -12.67 -25.08
C ASP A 90 6.48 -13.20 -25.45
#